data_AF-A0A9D6A9T0-F1
#
_entry.id   AF-A0A9D6A9T0-F1
#
_cell.length_a   1.000
_cell.length_b   1.000
_cell.length_c   1.000
_cell.angle_alpha   90.00
_cell.angle_beta   90.00
_cell.angle_gamma   90.00
#
_symmetry.space_group_name_H-M   'P 1'
#
loop_
_entity.id
_entity.type
_entity.pdbx_description
1 polymer ?
#
loop_
_entity_poly.entity_id
_entity_poly.type
_entity_poly.pdbx_seq_one_letter_code
_entity_poly.pdbx_strand_id
1 'polypeptide(L)' 'MVKITKEAALAYHENGRPGKIEVIPTKAHSTQTDLSLAYSPGVAYPCLEIQENPDNVYKYTDKGNLVAVIT' A
#
# COMPACT_ATOMS: atom_id res chain seq x y z
N MET A 1 1.01 32.97 -7.88
CA MET A 1 1.72 31.68 -7.84
C MET A 1 2.78 31.73 -6.75
N VAL A 2 2.96 30.65 -6.00
CA VAL A 2 4.06 30.55 -5.03
C VAL A 2 5.38 30.48 -5.81
N LYS A 3 6.38 31.27 -5.41
CA LYS A 3 7.71 31.24 -6.01
C LYS A 3 8.42 29.96 -5.53
N ILE A 4 8.74 29.06 -6.46
CA ILE A 4 9.48 27.83 -6.17
C ILE A 4 10.96 28.18 -6.01
N THR A 5 11.51 27.98 -4.81
CA THR A 5 12.95 28.15 -4.53
C THR A 5 13.60 26.82 -4.14
N LYS A 6 14.93 26.76 -4.23
CA LYS A 6 15.70 25.59 -3.81
C LYS A 6 15.45 25.28 -2.33
N GLU A 7 15.44 26.31 -1.49
CA GLU A 7 15.26 26.20 -0.04
C GLU A 7 13.87 25.66 0.28
N ALA A 8 12.83 26.14 -0.41
CA ALA A 8 11.47 25.64 -0.24
C ALA A 8 11.34 24.15 -0.67
N ALA A 9 11.98 23.76 -1.77
CA ALA A 9 11.98 22.38 -2.23
C ALA A 9 12.71 21.44 -1.25
N LEU A 10 13.85 21.86 -0.71
CA LEU A 10 14.60 21.08 0.29
C LEU A 10 13.80 20.94 1.59
N ALA A 11 13.28 22.06 2.11
CA ALA A 11 12.45 22.06 3.31
C ALA A 11 11.20 21.18 3.17
N TYR A 12 10.57 21.16 1.98
CA TYR A 12 9.42 20.29 1.68
C TYR A 12 9.75 18.79 1.78
N HIS A 13 10.96 18.37 1.41
CA HIS A 13 11.35 16.95 1.47
C HIS A 13 11.93 16.54 2.82
N GLU A 14 12.32 17.49 3.67
CA GLU A 14 13.01 17.26 4.95
C GLU A 14 12.06 17.36 6.16
N ASN A 15 11.19 18.38 6.19
CA ASN A 15 10.46 18.73 7.41
C ASN A 15 9.29 17.79 7.71
N GLY A 16 9.03 17.57 9.01
CA GLY A 16 7.96 16.69 9.49
C GLY A 16 8.36 15.22 9.37
N ARG A 17 8.17 14.64 8.18
CA ARG A 17 8.60 13.28 7.86
C ARG A 17 9.36 13.29 6.53
N PRO A 18 10.67 13.00 6.52
CA PRO A 18 11.47 13.01 5.30
C PRO A 18 10.92 12.05 4.23
N GLY A 19 10.99 12.49 2.98
CA GLY A 19 10.51 11.73 1.82
C GLY A 19 9.12 12.13 1.35
N LYS A 20 8.58 11.38 0.38
CA LYS A 20 7.31 11.70 -0.31
C LYS A 20 6.33 10.54 -0.42
N ILE A 21 6.75 9.35 0.01
CA ILE A 21 5.96 8.14 -0.14
C ILE A 21 5.56 7.61 1.23
N GLU A 22 4.37 7.02 1.28
CA GLU A 22 3.87 6.29 2.43
C GLU A 22 3.05 5.09 1.97
N VAL A 23 2.86 4.12 2.86
CA VAL A 23 2.05 2.93 2.64
C VAL A 23 0.99 2.89 3.74
N ILE A 24 -0.28 2.88 3.35
CA ILE A 24 -1.43 2.93 4.27
C ILE A 24 -2.34 1.72 3.98
N PRO A 25 -2.80 0.98 5.01
CA PRO A 25 -3.78 -0.08 4.82
C PRO A 25 -5.09 0.43 4.19
N THR A 26 -5.64 -0.33 3.24
CA THR A 26 -6.92 0.01 2.56
C THR A 26 -8.15 -0.62 3.23
N LYS A 27 -7.95 -1.51 4.21
CA LYS A 27 -9.01 -2.23 4.94
C LYS A 27 -8.96 -1.89 6.43
N ALA A 28 -10.09 -2.11 7.11
CA ALA A 28 -10.16 -2.00 8.57
C ALA A 28 -9.14 -2.93 9.22
N HIS A 29 -8.57 -2.50 10.35
CA HIS A 29 -7.47 -3.19 11.04
C HIS A 29 -7.45 -2.89 12.55
N SER A 30 -8.58 -2.48 13.12
CA SER A 30 -8.65 -1.98 14.50
C SER A 30 -9.21 -2.99 15.49
N THR A 31 -9.83 -4.07 15.01
CA THR A 31 -10.43 -5.11 15.85
C THR A 31 -9.74 -6.46 15.69
N GLN A 32 -9.95 -7.37 16.64
CA GLN A 32 -9.47 -8.75 16.52
C GLN A 32 -10.03 -9.43 15.26
N THR A 33 -11.29 -9.19 14.92
CA THR A 33 -11.90 -9.73 13.69
C THR A 33 -11.21 -9.17 12.44
N ASP A 34 -10.93 -7.86 12.40
CA ASP A 34 -10.22 -7.26 11.28
C ASP A 34 -8.84 -7.90 11.08
N LEU A 35 -8.09 -8.09 12.18
CA LEU A 35 -6.77 -8.71 12.15
C LEU A 35 -6.84 -10.19 11.71
N SER A 36 -7.83 -10.94 12.17
CA SER A 36 -8.07 -12.33 11.76
C SER A 36 -8.46 -12.45 10.29
N LEU A 37 -9.07 -11.42 9.68
CA LEU A 37 -9.39 -11.36 8.26
C LEU A 37 -8.18 -10.93 7.41
N ALA A 38 -7.46 -9.90 7.87
CA ALA A 38 -6.30 -9.35 7.16
C ALA A 38 -5.06 -10.27 7.22
N TYR A 39 -4.98 -11.10 8.26
CA TYR A 39 -3.88 -12.03 8.48
C TYR A 39 -4.40 -13.44 8.78
N SER A 40 -3.62 -14.26 9.49
CA SER A 40 -4.05 -15.60 9.88
C SER A 40 -5.27 -15.55 10.81
N PRO A 41 -6.30 -16.39 10.58
CA PRO A 41 -6.39 -17.42 9.54
C PRO A 41 -6.98 -16.94 8.19
N GLY A 42 -7.61 -15.77 8.13
CA GLY A 42 -8.40 -15.30 6.98
C GLY A 42 -7.60 -15.15 5.69
N VAL A 43 -6.34 -14.74 5.76
CA VAL A 43 -5.45 -14.57 4.59
C VAL A 43 -5.22 -15.87 3.81
N ALA A 44 -5.47 -17.04 4.41
CA ALA A 44 -5.31 -18.32 3.73
C ALA A 44 -6.28 -18.48 2.55
N TYR A 45 -7.51 -17.96 2.64
CA TYR A 45 -8.51 -18.11 1.58
C TYR A 45 -8.10 -17.45 0.25
N PRO A 46 -7.73 -16.15 0.19
CA PRO A 46 -7.25 -15.58 -1.05
C PRO A 46 -5.95 -16.25 -1.56
N CYS A 47 -5.09 -16.75 -0.67
CA CYS A 47 -3.91 -17.53 -1.09
C CYS A 47 -4.28 -18.83 -1.81
N LEU A 48 -5.23 -19.61 -1.27
CA LEU A 48 -5.70 -20.84 -1.90
C LEU A 48 -6.42 -20.57 -3.23
N GLU A 49 -7.23 -19.52 -3.30
CA GLU A 49 -7.90 -19.09 -4.53
C GLU A 49 -6.90 -18.67 -5.63
N ILE A 50 -5.78 -18.05 -5.26
CA ILE A 50 -4.70 -17.69 -6.20
C ILE A 50 -3.88 -18.93 -6.59
N GLN A 51 -3.68 -19.87 -5.66
CA GLN A 51 -3.03 -21.14 -5.95
C GLN A 51 -3.84 -21.95 -6.96
N GLU A 52 -5.16 -22.00 -6.82
CA GLU A 52 -6.07 -22.70 -7.75
C GLU A 52 -6.16 -21.98 -9.10
N ASN A 53 -6.26 -20.65 -9.09
CA ASN A 53 -6.27 -19.83 -10.30
C ASN A 53 -5.36 -18.60 -10.15
N PRO A 54 -4.17 -18.59 -10.79
CA PRO A 54 -3.21 -17.50 -10.68
C PRO A 54 -3.76 -16.12 -11.06
N ASP A 55 -4.74 -16.03 -11.97
CA ASP A 55 -5.32 -14.75 -12.39
C ASP A 55 -6.13 -14.06 -11.27
N ASN A 56 -6.55 -14.79 -10.25
CA ASN A 56 -7.21 -14.23 -9.08
C ASN A 56 -6.31 -13.23 -8.30
N VAL A 57 -5.00 -13.21 -8.56
CA VAL A 57 -4.10 -12.20 -8.00
C VAL A 57 -4.58 -10.77 -8.34
N TYR A 58 -5.17 -10.55 -9.50
CA TYR A 58 -5.69 -9.24 -9.90
C TYR A 58 -7.01 -8.86 -9.19
N LYS A 59 -7.69 -9.85 -8.60
CA LYS A 59 -8.95 -9.66 -7.87
C LYS A 59 -8.73 -9.46 -6.37
N TYR A 60 -7.80 -10.22 -5.78
CA TYR A 60 -7.62 -10.27 -4.32
C TYR A 60 -6.37 -9.54 -3.81
N THR A 61 -5.60 -8.90 -4.69
CA THR A 61 -4.43 -8.08 -4.30
C THR A 61 -4.47 -6.70 -4.95
N ASP A 62 -3.53 -5.84 -4.60
CA ASP A 62 -3.33 -4.53 -5.20
C ASP A 62 -2.62 -4.57 -6.57
N LYS A 63 -2.19 -5.75 -7.06
CA LYS A 63 -1.43 -5.91 -8.31
C LYS A 63 -2.11 -5.24 -9.52
N GLY A 64 -3.43 -5.22 -9.59
CA GLY A 64 -4.16 -4.56 -10.69
C GLY A 64 -4.00 -3.04 -10.76
N ASN A 65 -3.54 -2.40 -9.68
CA ASN A 65 -3.34 -0.95 -9.58
C ASN A 65 -1.92 -0.55 -9.14
N LEU A 66 -1.05 -1.53 -8.82
CA LEU A 66 0.31 -1.29 -8.36
C LEU A 66 1.30 -1.20 -9.54
N VAL A 67 1.99 -0.06 -9.66
CA VAL A 67 3.00 0.19 -10.70
C VAL A 67 4.34 0.50 -10.05
N ALA A 68 5.38 -0.25 -10.43
CA ALA A 68 6.75 0.01 -10.02
C ALA A 68 7.42 1.04 -10.94
N VAL A 69 8.06 2.05 -10.36
CA VAL A 69 8.90 3.03 -11.08
C VAL A 69 10.34 2.54 -11.01
N ILE A 70 10.84 1.98 -12.12
CA ILE A 70 12.21 1.46 -12.24
C ILE A 70 13.03 2.54 -12.97
N THR A 71 14.16 2.95 -12.40
CA THR A 71 15.07 3.97 -12.95
C THR A 71 16.52 3.56 -12.82
#